data_AF-A0A812KMN8-F1
#
_entry.id   AF-A0A812KMN8-F1
#
_cell.length_a   1.000
_cell.length_b   1.000
_cell.length_c   1.000
_cell.angle_alpha   90.00
_cell.angle_beta   90.00
_cell.angle_gamma   90.00
#
_symmetry.space_group_name_H-M   'P 1'
#
loop_
_entity.id
_entity.type
_entity.pdbx_description
1 polymer ?
#
loop_
_entity_poly.entity_id
_entity_poly.type
_entity_poly.pdbx_seq_one_letter_code
_entity_poly.pdbx_strand_id
1 'polypeptide(L)'
;MLNELPENVPDDQFLILNPAKDSVEKVINKLTLVLSTVQDDEMMEIGFAKSEENRLRYAWEQYLLYSYNATIFRRRARVLQYSALVLSVVVTVVAILYRESTTNPDSPLQKEELRVSLPCISAFVLTSISRLNFVNKWAALESGAVNVKSEIYQYRCRVLYYQPRKSNDMDIEDRVEELCDNPPSTADLATLAALKKRQKKVEATAPKGTTRRGTFSAALAQINSDATGSDVRADYLSMPPASAMTKLQTNSYDWDKVLASYKASVLSTSLESLKNLHFWWQSLSMVERDECPPTRTNSWLARRRRLTVRSLPGKRH
;
A
#
# COMPACT_ATOMS: atom_id res chain seq x y z
N MET A 1 -43.04 3.49 -38.62
CA MET A 1 -41.76 4.19 -38.42
C MET A 1 -41.00 3.39 -37.37
N LEU A 2 -40.07 2.55 -37.82
CA LEU A 2 -39.18 1.80 -36.95
C LEU A 2 -38.16 2.81 -36.43
N ASN A 3 -38.11 3.01 -35.11
CA ASN A 3 -37.07 3.81 -34.49
C ASN A 3 -35.77 3.02 -34.64
N GLU A 4 -34.94 3.39 -35.61
CA GLU A 4 -33.57 2.89 -35.71
C GLU A 4 -32.84 3.31 -34.43
N LEU A 5 -32.40 2.31 -33.66
CA LEU A 5 -31.53 2.51 -32.52
C LEU A 5 -30.20 3.09 -33.03
N PRO A 6 -29.54 3.97 -32.26
CA PRO A 6 -28.24 4.51 -32.65
C PRO A 6 -27.22 3.38 -32.86
N GLU A 7 -26.46 3.43 -33.97
CA GLU A 7 -25.52 2.40 -34.47
C GLU A 7 -24.44 1.90 -33.48
N ASN A 8 -24.32 2.50 -32.30
CA ASN A 8 -23.30 2.14 -31.30
C ASN A 8 -23.88 1.48 -30.05
N VAL A 9 -25.14 1.04 -30.08
CA VAL A 9 -25.72 0.29 -28.97
C VAL A 9 -25.41 -1.19 -29.20
N PRO A 10 -24.71 -1.88 -28.28
CA PRO A 10 -24.47 -3.32 -28.41
C PRO A 10 -25.80 -4.05 -28.30
N ASP A 11 -26.27 -4.64 -29.41
CA ASP A 11 -27.58 -5.30 -29.50
C ASP A 11 -27.71 -6.44 -28.47
N ASP A 12 -26.59 -7.11 -28.17
CA ASP A 12 -26.46 -8.18 -27.19
C ASP A 12 -26.70 -7.76 -25.72
N GLN A 13 -26.84 -6.46 -25.42
CA GLN A 13 -27.25 -5.98 -24.08
C GLN A 13 -28.75 -5.76 -23.93
N PHE A 14 -29.53 -5.78 -25.02
CA PHE A 14 -30.93 -5.38 -24.98
C PHE A 14 -31.85 -6.54 -25.37
N LEU A 15 -32.78 -6.85 -24.48
CA LEU A 15 -33.84 -7.81 -24.78
C LEU A 15 -34.88 -7.15 -25.70
N ILE A 16 -34.77 -7.37 -27.01
CA ILE A 16 -35.78 -6.88 -27.96
C ILE A 16 -36.99 -7.82 -27.93
N LEU A 17 -38.07 -7.35 -27.30
CA LEU A 17 -39.36 -8.02 -27.30
C LEU A 17 -40.22 -7.46 -28.44
N ASN A 18 -40.59 -8.32 -29.38
CA ASN A 18 -41.45 -7.92 -30.49
C ASN A 18 -42.88 -8.43 -30.27
N PRO A 19 -43.81 -7.62 -29.71
CA PRO A 19 -45.13 -8.09 -29.26
C PRO A 19 -46.02 -8.59 -30.40
N ALA A 20 -45.71 -8.22 -31.65
CA ALA A 20 -46.45 -8.66 -32.83
C ALA A 20 -45.98 -10.03 -33.37
N LYS A 21 -44.75 -10.45 -33.04
CA LYS A 21 -44.13 -11.67 -33.59
C LYS A 21 -43.85 -12.74 -32.55
N ASP A 22 -43.58 -12.35 -31.30
CA ASP A 22 -43.26 -13.30 -30.24
C ASP A 22 -44.54 -13.75 -29.53
N SER A 23 -44.71 -15.07 -29.37
CA SER A 23 -45.79 -15.64 -28.56
C SER A 23 -45.58 -15.34 -27.07
N VAL A 24 -46.65 -15.36 -26.28
CA VAL A 24 -46.60 -15.12 -24.81
C VAL A 24 -45.60 -16.05 -24.13
N GLU A 25 -45.57 -17.32 -24.54
CA GLU A 25 -44.62 -18.33 -24.01
C GLU A 25 -43.17 -17.97 -24.34
N LYS A 26 -42.91 -17.47 -25.55
CA LYS A 26 -41.57 -17.03 -25.97
C LYS A 26 -41.10 -15.82 -25.18
N VAL A 27 -42.00 -14.89 -24.87
CA VAL A 27 -41.72 -13.73 -24.01
C VAL A 27 -41.40 -14.18 -22.58
N ILE A 28 -42.18 -15.11 -22.01
CA ILE A 28 -41.93 -15.67 -20.67
C ILE A 28 -40.58 -16.40 -20.64
N ASN A 29 -40.27 -17.20 -21.66
CA ASN A 29 -39.00 -17.91 -21.74
C ASN A 29 -37.81 -16.95 -21.86
N LYS A 30 -37.92 -15.91 -22.71
CA LYS A 30 -36.90 -14.84 -22.80
C LYS A 30 -36.73 -14.11 -21.47
N LEU A 31 -37.81 -13.71 -20.80
CA LEU A 31 -37.75 -13.04 -19.49
C LEU A 31 -37.16 -13.93 -18.41
N THR A 32 -37.54 -15.21 -18.36
CA THR A 32 -37.02 -16.16 -17.38
C THR A 32 -35.54 -16.42 -17.64
N LEU A 33 -35.15 -16.55 -18.90
CA LEU A 33 -33.75 -16.67 -19.30
C LEU A 33 -32.94 -15.44 -18.87
N VAL A 34 -33.42 -14.22 -19.16
CA VAL A 34 -32.78 -12.97 -18.75
C VAL A 34 -32.69 -12.84 -17.23
N LEU A 35 -33.77 -13.16 -16.51
CA LEU A 35 -33.75 -13.13 -15.05
C LEU A 35 -32.78 -14.16 -14.47
N SER A 36 -32.70 -15.35 -15.08
CA SER A 36 -31.76 -16.40 -14.67
C SER A 36 -30.30 -16.12 -15.04
N THR A 37 -30.05 -15.33 -16.08
CA THR A 37 -28.70 -14.93 -16.53
C THR A 37 -28.21 -13.67 -15.83
N VAL A 38 -29.10 -12.74 -15.49
CA VAL A 38 -28.78 -11.51 -14.74
C VAL A 38 -28.62 -11.80 -13.25
N GLN A 39 -29.29 -12.82 -12.72
CA GLN A 39 -29.04 -13.31 -11.38
C GLN A 39 -27.85 -14.27 -11.39
N ASP A 40 -26.64 -13.72 -11.21
CA ASP A 40 -25.47 -14.53 -10.85
C ASP A 40 -25.89 -15.54 -9.78
N ASP A 41 -25.58 -16.83 -9.96
CA ASP A 41 -25.90 -17.90 -8.99
C ASP A 41 -25.48 -17.54 -7.56
N GLU A 42 -24.42 -16.74 -7.43
CA GLU A 42 -23.94 -16.21 -6.15
C GLU A 42 -24.96 -15.28 -5.49
N MET A 43 -25.66 -14.42 -6.25
CA MET A 43 -26.57 -13.37 -5.77
C MET A 43 -27.90 -13.93 -5.23
N MET A 44 -28.25 -15.15 -5.63
CA MET A 44 -29.43 -15.88 -5.16
C MET A 44 -29.26 -16.52 -3.78
N GLU A 45 -28.03 -16.58 -3.25
CA GLU A 45 -27.81 -17.10 -1.89
C GLU A 45 -28.44 -16.17 -0.84
N ILE A 46 -29.42 -16.69 -0.10
CA ILE A 46 -30.04 -15.98 1.04
C ILE A 46 -28.92 -15.56 2.00
N GLY A 47 -28.82 -14.26 2.27
CA GLY A 47 -27.74 -13.68 3.09
C GLY A 47 -26.53 -13.18 2.29
N PHE A 48 -26.60 -13.13 0.96
CA PHE A 48 -25.57 -12.55 0.09
C PHE A 48 -25.07 -11.21 0.61
N ALA A 49 -25.98 -10.24 0.78
CA ALA A 49 -25.66 -8.88 1.19
C ALA A 49 -24.93 -8.83 2.54
N LYS A 50 -25.40 -9.59 3.54
CA LYS A 50 -24.78 -9.65 4.88
C LYS A 50 -23.40 -10.29 4.84
N SER A 51 -23.25 -11.36 4.06
CA SER A 51 -21.95 -12.05 3.90
C SER A 51 -20.93 -11.21 3.14
N GLU A 52 -21.39 -10.39 2.18
CA GLU A 52 -20.57 -9.46 1.43
C GLU A 52 -20.13 -8.29 2.32
N GLU A 53 -21.07 -7.72 3.08
CA GLU A 53 -20.78 -6.67 4.07
C GLU A 53 -19.73 -7.14 5.08
N ASN A 54 -19.86 -8.36 5.62
CA ASN A 54 -18.89 -8.92 6.57
C ASN A 54 -17.49 -9.07 5.96
N ARG A 55 -17.39 -9.49 4.69
CA ARG A 55 -16.11 -9.63 3.99
C ARG A 55 -15.46 -8.29 3.73
N LEU A 56 -16.23 -7.31 3.26
CA LEU A 56 -15.75 -5.95 3.06
C LEU A 56 -15.33 -5.33 4.39
N ARG A 57 -16.10 -5.52 5.46
CA ARG A 57 -15.73 -5.08 6.82
C ARG A 57 -14.40 -5.67 7.23
N TYR A 58 -14.21 -6.98 7.10
CA TYR A 58 -12.94 -7.64 7.42
C TYR A 58 -11.76 -7.05 6.63
N ALA A 59 -11.93 -6.85 5.33
CA ALA A 59 -10.90 -6.23 4.49
C ALA A 59 -10.54 -4.81 4.96
N TRP A 60 -11.55 -4.00 5.30
CA TRP A 60 -11.33 -2.65 5.84
C TRP A 60 -10.65 -2.64 7.21
N GLU A 61 -10.97 -3.62 8.06
CA GLU A 61 -10.30 -3.79 9.35
C GLU A 61 -8.82 -4.13 9.16
N GLN A 62 -8.50 -5.02 8.21
CA GLN A 62 -7.10 -5.30 7.83
C GLN A 62 -6.38 -4.07 7.28
N TYR A 63 -7.02 -3.32 6.38
CA TYR A 63 -6.47 -2.08 5.84
C TYR A 63 -6.10 -1.09 6.95
N LEU A 64 -7.01 -0.86 7.90
CA LEU A 64 -6.75 0.03 9.03
C LEU A 64 -5.65 -0.49 9.93
N LEU A 65 -5.65 -1.79 10.24
CA LEU A 65 -4.63 -2.40 11.08
C LEU A 65 -3.24 -2.17 10.49
N TYR A 66 -3.07 -2.41 9.18
CA TYR A 66 -1.81 -2.17 8.49
C TYR A 66 -1.44 -0.70 8.41
N SER A 67 -2.36 0.17 7.99
CA SER A 67 -2.09 1.60 7.87
C SER A 67 -1.72 2.24 9.21
N TYR A 68 -2.43 1.89 10.28
CA TYR A 68 -2.15 2.38 11.63
C TYR A 68 -0.76 1.94 12.10
N ASN A 69 -0.46 0.65 12.04
CA ASN A 69 0.83 0.13 12.47
C ASN A 69 1.99 0.63 11.58
N ALA A 70 1.77 0.80 10.28
CA ALA A 70 2.74 1.42 9.37
C ALA A 70 3.15 2.81 9.85
N THR A 71 2.20 3.65 10.30
CA THR A 71 2.56 4.98 10.84
C THR A 71 3.39 4.90 12.12
N ILE A 72 3.13 3.92 12.99
CA ILE A 72 3.90 3.70 14.23
C ILE A 72 5.32 3.27 13.88
N PHE A 73 5.49 2.29 13.00
CA PHE A 73 6.81 1.83 12.57
C PHE A 73 7.60 2.93 11.86
N ARG A 74 6.94 3.76 11.04
CA ARG A 74 7.57 4.93 10.41
C ARG A 74 8.06 5.96 11.43
N ARG A 75 7.32 6.18 12.52
CA ARG A 75 7.76 7.08 13.61
C ARG A 75 8.97 6.49 14.34
N ARG A 76 8.91 5.21 14.71
CA ARG A 76 10.02 4.50 15.39
C ARG A 76 11.29 4.46 14.53
N ALA A 77 11.15 4.18 13.24
CA ALA A 77 12.26 4.18 12.28
C ALA A 77 12.94 5.55 12.22
N ARG A 78 12.15 6.64 12.12
CA ARG A 78 12.68 8.00 12.12
C ARG A 78 13.42 8.33 13.42
N VAL A 79 12.83 8.02 14.57
CA VAL A 79 13.48 8.26 15.87
C VAL A 79 14.83 7.54 15.94
N LEU A 80 14.89 6.27 15.53
CA LEU A 80 16.11 5.48 15.56
C LEU A 80 17.19 6.02 14.59
N GLN A 81 16.78 6.45 13.39
CA GLN A 81 17.68 7.09 12.42
C GLN A 81 18.24 8.41 12.95
N TYR A 82 17.40 9.26 13.56
CA TYR A 82 17.86 10.50 14.17
C TYR A 82 18.79 10.25 15.37
N SER A 83 18.50 9.27 16.22
CA SER A 83 19.42 8.91 17.31
C SER A 83 20.78 8.42 16.81
N ALA A 84 20.79 7.68 15.69
CA ALA A 84 22.04 7.23 15.07
C ALA A 84 22.87 8.40 14.53
N LEU A 85 22.21 9.38 13.91
CA LEU A 85 22.86 10.60 13.41
C LEU A 85 23.40 11.46 14.55
N VAL A 86 22.62 11.68 15.61
CA VAL A 86 23.09 12.43 16.78
C VAL A 86 24.28 11.72 17.42
N LEU A 87 24.20 10.39 17.58
CA LEU A 87 25.31 9.60 18.12
C LEU A 87 26.57 9.72 17.25
N SER A 88 26.46 9.69 15.92
CA SER A 88 27.63 9.84 15.06
C SER A 88 28.28 11.22 15.22
N VAL A 89 27.50 12.29 15.35
CA VAL A 89 28.03 13.64 15.65
C VAL A 89 28.76 13.64 16.99
N VAL A 90 28.16 13.08 18.05
CA VAL A 90 28.78 12.97 19.39
C VAL A 90 30.08 12.19 19.33
N VAL A 91 30.10 11.04 18.65
CA VAL A 91 31.31 10.23 18.44
C VAL A 91 32.41 11.04 17.77
N THR A 92 32.05 11.85 16.76
CA THR A 92 33.02 12.68 16.03
C THR A 92 33.57 13.81 16.90
N VAL A 93 32.71 14.49 17.68
CA VAL A 93 33.12 15.55 18.61
C VAL A 93 34.05 15.00 19.68
N VAL A 94 33.70 13.87 20.31
CA VAL A 94 34.55 13.26 21.33
C VAL A 94 35.88 12.79 20.73
N ALA A 95 35.89 12.27 19.50
CA ALA A 95 37.14 11.90 18.83
C ALA A 95 38.06 13.12 18.59
N ILE A 96 37.51 14.29 18.25
CA ILE A 96 38.28 15.53 18.10
C ILE A 96 38.81 16.01 19.45
N LEU A 97 37.96 16.07 20.48
CA LEU A 97 38.37 16.46 21.83
C LEU A 97 39.45 15.52 22.40
N TYR A 98 39.31 14.22 22.13
CA TYR A 98 40.30 13.22 22.50
C TYR A 98 41.64 13.47 21.81
N ARG A 99 41.62 13.77 20.50
CA ARG A 99 42.83 14.10 19.74
C ARG A 99 43.55 15.31 20.33
N GLU A 100 42.83 16.39 20.64
CA GLU A 100 43.42 17.57 21.28
C GLU A 100 43.98 17.24 22.67
N SER A 101 43.24 16.49 23.50
CA SER A 101 43.71 16.06 24.83
C SER A 101 45.00 15.24 24.77
N THR A 102 45.18 14.38 23.76
CA THR A 102 46.42 13.60 23.61
C THR A 102 47.66 14.44 23.31
N THR A 103 47.50 15.69 22.85
CA THR A 103 48.65 16.60 22.64
C THR A 103 49.15 17.25 23.93
N ASN A 104 48.34 17.25 25.00
CA ASN A 104 48.70 17.77 26.32
C ASN A 104 48.84 16.62 27.34
N PRO A 105 50.08 16.20 27.68
CA PRO A 105 50.32 15.04 28.55
C PRO A 105 49.76 15.21 29.98
N ASP A 106 49.53 16.45 30.43
CA ASP A 106 49.07 16.77 31.79
C ASP A 106 47.54 16.82 31.94
N SER A 107 46.77 16.53 30.89
CA SER A 107 45.31 16.62 30.94
C SER A 107 44.68 15.43 31.71
N PRO A 108 43.83 15.67 32.74
CA PRO A 108 43.22 14.61 33.55
C PRO A 108 42.17 13.76 32.80
N LEU A 109 42.00 14.00 31.49
CA LEU A 109 41.05 13.32 30.62
C LEU A 109 41.61 12.05 29.96
N GLN A 110 42.85 11.64 30.25
CA GLN A 110 43.42 10.34 29.83
C GLN A 110 42.77 9.11 30.52
N LYS A 111 41.50 9.19 30.92
CA LYS A 111 40.78 8.02 31.42
C LYS A 111 40.55 7.04 30.26
N GLU A 112 41.35 5.97 30.25
CA GLU A 112 41.28 4.84 29.30
C GLU A 112 39.85 4.31 29.08
N GLU A 113 38.97 4.47 30.08
CA GLU A 113 37.57 4.03 30.05
C GLU A 113 36.73 4.70 28.94
N LEU A 114 37.04 5.96 28.56
CA LEU A 114 36.28 6.65 27.51
C LEU A 114 36.58 6.08 26.12
N ARG A 115 37.79 5.56 25.92
CA ARG A 115 38.24 5.01 24.62
C ARG A 115 37.48 3.73 24.26
N VAL A 116 37.12 2.92 25.25
CA VAL A 116 36.44 1.64 25.06
C VAL A 116 34.93 1.79 25.00
N SER A 117 34.35 2.67 25.84
CA SER A 117 32.89 2.84 25.91
C SER A 117 32.27 3.40 24.62
N LEU A 118 32.99 4.26 23.90
CA LEU A 118 32.45 4.97 22.74
C LEU A 118 32.16 4.06 21.53
N PRO A 119 33.10 3.20 21.08
CA PRO A 119 32.81 2.19 20.08
C PRO A 119 31.72 1.20 20.51
N CYS A 120 31.65 0.85 21.80
CA CYS A 120 30.61 -0.05 22.32
C CYS A 120 29.20 0.54 22.16
N ILE A 121 29.00 1.82 22.46
CA ILE A 121 27.70 2.49 22.29
C ILE A 121 27.35 2.57 20.79
N SER A 122 28.31 2.93 19.93
CA SER A 122 28.11 2.97 18.48
C SER A 122 27.74 1.61 17.91
N ALA A 123 28.43 0.56 18.33
CA ALA A 123 28.13 -0.81 17.92
C ALA A 123 26.74 -1.23 18.39
N PHE A 124 26.37 -0.95 19.64
CA PHE A 124 25.04 -1.25 20.17
C PHE A 124 23.91 -0.59 19.38
N VAL A 125 24.05 0.69 19.03
CA VAL A 125 23.04 1.41 18.22
C VAL A 125 22.98 0.86 16.80
N LEU A 126 24.12 0.59 16.18
CA LEU A 126 24.16 0.00 14.83
C LEU A 126 23.52 -1.39 14.81
N THR A 127 23.82 -2.23 15.80
CA THR A 127 23.16 -3.53 15.99
C THR A 127 21.67 -3.38 16.22
N SER A 128 21.23 -2.37 16.99
CA SER A 128 19.80 -2.10 17.22
C SER A 128 19.07 -1.73 15.93
N ILE A 129 19.67 -0.90 15.06
CA ILE A 129 19.12 -0.54 13.74
C ILE A 129 18.98 -1.77 12.87
N SER A 130 20.05 -2.55 12.74
CA SER A 130 20.09 -3.76 11.92
C SER A 130 19.07 -4.79 12.39
N ARG A 131 18.98 -5.02 13.70
CA ARG A 131 18.12 -6.07 14.28
C ARG A 131 16.63 -5.71 14.32
N LEU A 132 16.28 -4.44 14.52
CA LEU A 132 14.88 -4.04 14.66
C LEU A 132 14.18 -3.87 13.30
N ASN A 133 14.92 -3.47 12.27
CA ASN A 133 14.49 -3.36 10.88
C ASN A 133 13.14 -2.65 10.67
N PHE A 134 12.90 -1.56 11.40
CA PHE A 134 11.61 -0.84 11.37
C PHE A 134 11.24 -0.28 9.99
N VAL A 135 12.23 -0.02 9.12
CA VAL A 135 12.00 0.49 7.76
C VAL A 135 11.35 -0.58 6.89
N ASN A 136 11.88 -1.81 6.89
CA ASN A 136 11.29 -2.90 6.11
C ASN A 136 9.90 -3.28 6.64
N LYS A 137 9.72 -3.28 7.97
CA LYS A 137 8.41 -3.51 8.61
C LYS A 137 7.39 -2.46 8.22
N TRP A 138 7.78 -1.18 8.20
CA TRP A 138 6.94 -0.10 7.70
C TRP A 138 6.58 -0.29 6.23
N ALA A 139 7.56 -0.56 5.37
CA ALA A 139 7.35 -0.72 3.93
C ALA A 139 6.43 -1.91 3.62
N ALA A 140 6.60 -3.05 4.30
CA ALA A 140 5.76 -4.22 4.14
C ALA A 140 4.30 -3.94 4.52
N LEU A 141 4.05 -3.28 5.66
CA LEU A 141 2.71 -2.93 6.11
C LEU A 141 2.06 -1.84 5.23
N GLU A 142 2.83 -0.85 4.79
CA GLU A 142 2.32 0.18 3.89
C GLU A 142 1.91 -0.43 2.54
N SER A 143 2.76 -1.30 1.98
CA SER A 143 2.45 -2.05 0.76
C SER A 143 1.21 -2.93 0.93
N GLY A 144 1.14 -3.69 2.04
CA GLY A 144 -0.03 -4.50 2.39
C GLY A 144 -1.31 -3.67 2.49
N ALA A 145 -1.26 -2.49 3.13
CA ALA A 145 -2.41 -1.59 3.21
C ALA A 145 -2.86 -1.10 1.82
N VAL A 146 -1.92 -0.71 0.96
CA VAL A 146 -2.25 -0.28 -0.42
C VAL A 146 -2.87 -1.44 -1.22
N ASN A 147 -2.34 -2.65 -1.09
CA ASN A 147 -2.85 -3.83 -1.79
C ASN A 147 -4.25 -4.22 -1.30
N VAL A 148 -4.51 -4.26 0.01
CA VAL A 148 -5.86 -4.51 0.55
C VAL A 148 -6.83 -3.45 0.01
N LYS A 149 -6.42 -2.18 0.00
CA LYS A 149 -7.25 -1.09 -0.51
C LYS A 149 -7.57 -1.27 -1.99
N SER A 150 -6.57 -1.57 -2.83
CA SER A 150 -6.81 -1.81 -4.26
C SER A 150 -7.74 -3.02 -4.47
N GLU A 151 -7.56 -4.08 -3.68
CA GLU A 151 -8.39 -5.27 -3.75
C GLU A 151 -9.86 -4.98 -3.45
N ILE A 152 -10.12 -4.18 -2.41
CA ILE A 152 -11.47 -3.71 -2.07
C ILE A 152 -12.10 -2.95 -3.24
N TYR A 153 -11.36 -2.03 -3.88
CA TYR A 153 -11.89 -1.27 -5.01
C TYR A 153 -12.12 -2.16 -6.23
N GLN A 154 -11.21 -3.07 -6.54
CA GLN A 154 -11.38 -4.00 -7.67
C GLN A 154 -12.59 -4.90 -7.46
N TYR A 155 -12.78 -5.41 -6.24
CA TYR A 155 -13.93 -6.22 -5.86
C TYR A 155 -15.24 -5.43 -5.97
N ARG A 156 -15.30 -4.21 -5.42
CA ARG A 156 -16.51 -3.37 -5.45
C ARG A 156 -16.87 -2.88 -6.85
N CYS A 157 -15.88 -2.52 -7.66
CA CYS A 157 -16.09 -2.08 -9.04
C CYS A 157 -16.29 -3.24 -10.02
N ARG A 158 -16.13 -4.50 -9.56
CA ARG A 158 -16.23 -5.72 -10.40
C ARG A 158 -15.32 -5.65 -11.64
N VAL A 159 -14.08 -5.20 -11.44
CA VAL A 159 -13.08 -5.10 -12.51
C VAL A 159 -12.08 -6.27 -12.45
N LEU A 160 -11.35 -6.51 -13.54
CA LEU A 160 -10.32 -7.54 -13.64
C LEU A 160 -10.89 -8.94 -13.32
N TYR A 161 -10.29 -9.65 -12.35
CA TYR A 161 -10.68 -11.00 -11.93
C TYR A 161 -12.06 -11.08 -11.26
N TYR A 162 -12.65 -9.92 -10.93
CA TYR A 162 -13.98 -9.80 -10.34
C TYR A 162 -15.07 -9.47 -11.35
N GLN A 163 -14.72 -9.29 -12.61
CA GLN A 163 -15.71 -9.12 -13.66
C GLN A 163 -16.66 -10.32 -13.63
N PRO A 164 -17.99 -10.10 -13.73
CA PRO A 164 -18.93 -11.19 -13.88
C PRO A 164 -18.40 -12.07 -15.00
N ARG A 165 -18.16 -13.35 -14.71
CA ARG A 165 -17.84 -14.29 -15.77
C ARG A 165 -19.08 -14.27 -16.64
N LYS A 166 -19.01 -13.63 -17.81
CA LYS A 166 -19.95 -13.92 -18.90
C LYS A 166 -19.87 -15.42 -19.03
N SER A 167 -20.88 -16.12 -18.52
CA SER A 167 -20.86 -17.56 -18.31
C SER A 167 -20.99 -18.19 -19.68
N ASN A 168 -19.94 -18.11 -20.50
CA ASN A 168 -20.00 -18.31 -21.93
C ASN A 168 -21.28 -17.67 -22.51
N ASP A 169 -21.20 -16.40 -22.90
CA ASP A 169 -21.74 -16.01 -24.22
C ASP A 169 -20.97 -16.88 -25.25
N MET A 170 -21.22 -18.19 -25.27
CA MET A 170 -21.74 -18.70 -26.51
C MET A 170 -23.07 -18.01 -26.59
N ASP A 171 -23.12 -17.00 -27.45
CA ASP A 171 -24.30 -16.24 -27.76
C ASP A 171 -25.48 -17.21 -27.69
N ILE A 172 -26.31 -17.05 -26.65
CA ILE A 172 -27.38 -18.01 -26.40
C ILE A 172 -28.31 -17.97 -27.62
N GLU A 173 -28.34 -16.85 -28.34
CA GLU A 173 -28.91 -16.72 -29.65
C GLU A 173 -28.15 -17.57 -30.68
N ASP A 174 -26.83 -17.50 -30.84
CA ASP A 174 -26.10 -18.43 -31.73
C ASP A 174 -26.34 -19.91 -31.38
N ARG A 175 -26.42 -20.28 -30.09
CA ARG A 175 -26.61 -21.69 -29.71
C ARG A 175 -28.06 -22.15 -29.87
N VAL A 176 -29.02 -21.25 -29.69
CA VAL A 176 -30.44 -21.51 -29.97
C VAL A 176 -30.70 -21.53 -31.47
N GLU A 177 -30.08 -20.62 -32.24
CA GLU A 177 -30.15 -20.54 -33.70
C GLU A 177 -29.43 -21.73 -34.34
N GLU A 178 -28.24 -22.13 -33.86
CA GLU A 178 -27.55 -23.37 -34.27
C GLU A 178 -28.39 -24.62 -33.99
N LEU A 179 -29.12 -24.67 -32.86
CA LEU A 179 -30.02 -25.77 -32.52
C LEU A 179 -31.33 -25.77 -33.32
N CYS A 180 -31.78 -24.60 -33.81
CA CYS A 180 -33.00 -24.45 -34.58
C CYS A 180 -32.78 -24.64 -36.09
N ASP A 181 -31.62 -24.24 -36.63
CA ASP A 181 -31.37 -24.19 -38.08
C ASP A 181 -30.67 -25.44 -38.63
N ASN A 182 -29.92 -26.18 -37.82
CA ASN A 182 -29.20 -27.39 -38.27
C ASN A 182 -29.37 -28.56 -37.31
N PRO A 183 -30.33 -29.50 -37.54
CA PRO A 183 -30.34 -30.75 -36.80
C PRO A 183 -29.01 -31.49 -37.08
N PRO A 184 -28.28 -31.91 -36.04
CA PRO A 184 -26.89 -32.34 -36.20
C PRO A 184 -26.79 -33.56 -37.12
N SER A 185 -26.03 -33.40 -38.21
CA SER A 185 -25.52 -34.50 -39.03
C SER A 185 -24.66 -35.42 -38.16
N THR A 186 -24.83 -36.74 -38.31
CA THR A 186 -24.15 -37.76 -37.49
C THR A 186 -22.61 -37.74 -37.63
N ALA A 187 -22.07 -37.16 -38.71
CA ALA A 187 -20.63 -37.07 -38.95
C ALA A 187 -19.93 -35.94 -38.16
N ASP A 188 -20.62 -34.82 -37.91
CA ASP A 188 -20.04 -33.64 -37.24
C ASP A 188 -20.08 -33.76 -35.70
N LEU A 189 -20.87 -34.71 -35.19
CA LEU A 189 -20.94 -35.03 -33.77
C LEU A 189 -19.60 -35.50 -33.19
N ALA A 190 -18.78 -36.22 -33.98
CA ALA A 190 -17.51 -36.75 -33.50
C ALA A 190 -16.41 -35.68 -33.37
N THR A 191 -16.34 -34.75 -34.33
CA THR A 191 -15.37 -33.63 -34.33
C THR A 191 -15.72 -32.59 -33.27
N LEU A 192 -17.02 -32.27 -33.11
CA LEU A 192 -17.51 -31.41 -32.04
C LEU A 192 -17.28 -32.04 -30.65
N ALA A 193 -17.44 -33.35 -30.50
CA ALA A 193 -17.14 -34.04 -29.24
C ALA A 193 -15.66 -33.96 -28.87
N ALA A 194 -14.75 -34.03 -29.86
CA ALA A 194 -13.31 -33.92 -29.63
C ALA A 194 -12.87 -32.50 -29.24
N LEU A 195 -13.43 -31.47 -29.88
CA LEU A 195 -13.20 -30.06 -29.53
C LEU A 195 -13.77 -29.72 -28.14
N LYS A 196 -14.99 -30.17 -27.83
CA LYS A 196 -15.58 -30.04 -26.49
C LYS A 196 -14.72 -30.72 -25.42
N LYS A 197 -14.13 -31.90 -25.71
CA LYS A 197 -13.19 -32.57 -24.79
C LYS A 197 -11.91 -31.75 -24.55
N ARG A 198 -11.36 -31.09 -25.59
CA ARG A 198 -10.17 -30.24 -25.46
C ARG A 198 -10.46 -28.96 -24.67
N GLN A 199 -11.55 -28.24 -24.97
CA GLN A 199 -11.97 -27.06 -24.22
C GLN A 199 -12.26 -27.42 -22.75
N LYS A 200 -12.99 -28.51 -22.49
CA LYS A 200 -13.26 -29.01 -21.15
C LYS A 200 -11.98 -29.38 -20.38
N LYS A 201 -10.89 -29.78 -21.06
CA LYS A 201 -9.59 -30.08 -20.43
C LYS A 201 -8.81 -28.80 -20.09
N VAL A 202 -8.90 -27.77 -20.91
CA VAL A 202 -8.29 -26.45 -20.64
C VAL A 202 -9.05 -25.74 -19.52
N GLU A 203 -10.38 -25.75 -19.53
CA GLU A 203 -11.20 -25.25 -18.41
C GLU A 203 -11.05 -26.09 -17.13
N ALA A 204 -10.74 -27.38 -17.23
CA ALA A 204 -10.47 -28.22 -16.07
C ALA A 204 -9.07 -28.01 -15.46
N THR A 205 -8.16 -27.35 -16.18
CA THR A 205 -6.82 -27.00 -15.67
C THR A 205 -6.75 -25.56 -15.17
N ALA A 206 -7.65 -24.67 -15.63
CA ALA A 206 -7.96 -23.47 -14.88
C ALA A 206 -8.57 -23.88 -13.51
N PRO A 207 -8.21 -23.23 -12.39
CA PRO A 207 -8.79 -23.54 -11.09
C PRO A 207 -10.31 -23.42 -11.18
N LYS A 208 -10.97 -24.57 -11.26
CA LYS A 208 -12.41 -24.67 -11.42
C LYS A 208 -13.08 -23.97 -10.24
N GLY A 209 -13.77 -22.88 -10.55
CA GLY A 209 -14.86 -22.37 -9.73
C GLY A 209 -14.48 -21.78 -8.38
N THR A 210 -13.34 -21.10 -8.23
CA THR A 210 -13.29 -20.11 -7.14
C THR A 210 -14.31 -19.03 -7.46
N THR A 211 -15.39 -19.03 -6.69
CA THR A 211 -16.36 -17.93 -6.63
C THR A 211 -15.62 -16.61 -6.55
N ARG A 212 -16.17 -15.50 -7.07
CA ARG A 212 -15.50 -14.18 -6.98
C ARG A 212 -15.10 -13.85 -5.55
N ARG A 213 -16.00 -14.22 -4.65
CA ARG A 213 -15.85 -14.28 -3.21
C ARG A 213 -14.65 -15.10 -2.72
N GLY A 214 -14.50 -16.32 -3.22
CA GLY A 214 -13.36 -17.18 -2.91
C GLY A 214 -12.05 -16.57 -3.38
N THR A 215 -12.04 -15.98 -4.58
CA THR A 215 -10.89 -15.23 -5.11
C THR A 215 -10.54 -14.05 -4.23
N PHE A 216 -11.53 -13.26 -3.80
CA PHE A 216 -11.31 -12.12 -2.89
C PHE A 216 -10.75 -12.55 -1.54
N SER A 217 -11.34 -13.57 -0.91
CA SER A 217 -10.84 -14.10 0.36
C SER A 217 -9.43 -14.67 0.22
N ALA A 218 -9.13 -15.36 -0.89
CA ALA A 218 -7.79 -15.88 -1.17
C ALA A 218 -6.78 -14.75 -1.38
N ALA A 219 -7.14 -13.71 -2.12
CA ALA A 219 -6.31 -12.52 -2.32
C ALA A 219 -6.00 -11.82 -0.98
N LEU A 220 -7.01 -11.62 -0.12
CA LEU A 220 -6.79 -11.04 1.21
C LEU A 220 -5.90 -11.92 2.09
N ALA A 221 -6.08 -13.24 2.06
CA ALA A 221 -5.24 -14.17 2.80
C ALA A 221 -3.78 -14.12 2.31
N GLN A 222 -3.58 -14.02 0.99
CA GLN A 222 -2.26 -13.85 0.39
C GLN A 222 -1.64 -12.51 0.79
N ILE A 223 -2.36 -11.39 0.66
CA ILE A 223 -1.86 -10.07 1.08
C ILE A 223 -1.50 -10.07 2.56
N ASN A 224 -2.29 -10.74 3.41
CA ASN A 224 -1.98 -10.86 4.83
C ASN A 224 -0.73 -11.71 5.08
N SER A 225 -0.58 -12.83 4.38
CA SER A 225 0.63 -13.65 4.43
C SER A 225 1.86 -12.85 3.98
N ASP A 226 1.76 -12.07 2.91
CA ASP A 226 2.87 -11.28 2.38
C ASP A 226 3.24 -10.12 3.30
N ALA A 227 2.25 -9.46 3.90
CA ALA A 227 2.46 -8.35 4.83
C ALA A 227 3.03 -8.80 6.19
N THR A 228 2.72 -10.04 6.63
CA THR A 228 3.11 -10.55 7.96
C THR A 228 4.18 -11.64 7.93
N GLY A 229 4.52 -12.18 6.76
CA GLY A 229 5.28 -13.44 6.66
C GLY A 229 6.78 -13.35 6.94
N SER A 230 7.43 -12.21 6.70
CA SER A 230 8.90 -12.16 6.71
C SER A 230 9.53 -11.57 7.97
N ASP A 231 8.89 -10.57 8.59
CA ASP A 231 9.48 -9.84 9.74
C ASP A 231 8.45 -9.28 10.73
N VAL A 232 7.16 -9.24 10.34
CA VAL A 232 6.08 -8.60 11.11
C VAL A 232 5.13 -9.66 11.64
N ARG A 233 5.39 -10.17 12.85
CA ARG A 233 4.43 -11.07 13.51
C ARG A 233 3.12 -10.33 13.79
N ALA A 234 2.00 -11.01 13.58
CA ALA A 234 0.66 -10.48 13.88
C ALA A 234 0.53 -10.00 15.33
N ASP A 235 1.19 -10.67 16.28
CA ASP A 235 1.17 -10.34 17.71
C ASP A 235 1.81 -8.97 18.04
N TYR A 236 2.63 -8.42 17.13
CA TYR A 236 3.23 -7.09 17.31
C TYR A 236 2.35 -5.96 16.80
N LEU A 237 1.25 -6.28 16.12
CA LEU A 237 0.33 -5.28 15.59
C LEU A 237 -0.55 -4.76 16.72
N SER A 238 -0.44 -3.47 16.99
CA SER A 238 -1.35 -2.78 17.89
C SER A 238 -2.70 -2.58 17.20
N MET A 239 -3.79 -2.90 17.89
CA MET A 239 -5.11 -2.59 17.36
C MET A 239 -5.29 -1.07 17.25
N PRO A 240 -5.91 -0.59 16.15
CA PRO A 240 -6.28 0.81 16.05
C PRO A 240 -7.30 1.18 17.14
N PRO A 241 -7.34 2.45 17.58
CA PRO A 241 -8.29 2.89 18.60
C PRO A 241 -9.73 2.66 18.15
N ALA A 242 -10.62 2.30 19.09
CA ALA A 242 -12.04 2.02 18.80
C ALA A 242 -12.76 3.19 18.11
N SER A 243 -12.31 4.43 18.33
CA SER A 243 -12.82 5.63 17.63
C SER A 243 -12.52 5.62 16.13
N ALA A 244 -11.38 5.06 15.71
CA ALA A 244 -11.07 4.89 14.29
C ALA A 244 -11.93 3.78 13.66
N MET A 245 -12.14 2.68 14.40
CA MET A 245 -12.98 1.56 13.96
C MET A 245 -14.46 1.95 13.81
N THR A 246 -15.00 2.70 14.78
CA THR A 246 -16.39 3.20 14.73
C THR A 246 -16.59 4.22 13.59
N LYS A 247 -15.57 5.04 13.29
CA LYS A 247 -15.59 5.91 12.09
C LYS A 247 -15.65 5.13 10.78
N LEU A 248 -15.06 3.93 10.68
CA LEU A 248 -15.25 3.05 9.52
C LEU A 248 -16.69 2.57 9.41
N GLN A 249 -17.24 2.10 10.53
CA GLN A 249 -18.57 1.49 10.54
C GLN A 249 -19.64 2.50 10.14
N THR A 250 -19.49 3.75 10.59
CA THR A 250 -20.43 4.84 10.29
C THR A 250 -20.28 5.41 8.88
N ASN A 251 -19.08 5.37 8.30
CA ASN A 251 -18.78 5.98 7.01
C ASN A 251 -18.35 4.98 5.93
N SER A 252 -18.79 3.73 6.01
CA SER A 252 -18.45 2.67 5.04
C SER A 252 -18.85 3.01 3.58
N TYR A 253 -19.57 4.12 3.38
CA TYR A 253 -19.95 4.69 2.09
C TYR A 253 -19.28 6.03 1.73
N ASP A 254 -18.58 6.71 2.65
CA ASP A 254 -17.97 8.04 2.41
C ASP A 254 -16.49 8.07 2.86
N TRP A 255 -15.70 7.21 2.22
CA TRP A 255 -14.31 6.92 2.60
C TRP A 255 -13.37 8.11 2.47
N ASP A 256 -13.63 9.03 1.53
CA ASP A 256 -12.79 10.20 1.33
C ASP A 256 -12.83 11.15 2.53
N LYS A 257 -14.00 11.28 3.19
CA LYS A 257 -14.12 12.07 4.43
C LYS A 257 -13.39 11.43 5.61
N VAL A 258 -13.45 10.11 5.75
CA VAL A 258 -12.73 9.39 6.82
C VAL A 258 -11.23 9.53 6.65
N LEU A 259 -10.75 9.35 5.42
CA LEU A 259 -9.33 9.44 5.11
C LEU A 259 -8.81 10.87 5.31
N ALA A 260 -9.59 11.88 4.93
CA ALA A 260 -9.26 13.29 5.18
C ALA A 260 -9.17 13.59 6.68
N SER A 261 -10.13 13.12 7.48
CA SER A 261 -10.11 13.28 8.94
C SER A 261 -8.91 12.61 9.59
N TYR A 262 -8.58 11.38 9.18
CA TYR A 262 -7.44 10.64 9.71
C TYR A 262 -6.10 11.27 9.30
N LYS A 263 -5.94 11.66 8.03
CA LYS A 263 -4.75 12.39 7.56
C LYS A 263 -4.57 13.69 8.33
N ALA A 264 -5.64 14.44 8.58
CA ALA A 264 -5.59 15.67 9.35
C ALA A 264 -5.13 15.42 10.81
N SER A 265 -5.64 14.38 11.48
CA SER A 265 -5.19 14.06 12.85
C SER A 265 -3.75 13.54 12.91
N VAL A 266 -3.33 12.75 11.93
CA VAL A 266 -1.94 12.27 11.86
C VAL A 266 -0.99 13.44 11.57
N LEU A 267 -1.36 14.33 10.66
CA LEU A 267 -0.59 15.53 10.34
C LEU A 267 -0.49 16.47 11.55
N SER A 268 -1.58 16.75 12.25
CA SER A 268 -1.54 17.62 13.44
C SER A 268 -0.60 17.07 14.51
N THR A 269 -0.67 15.77 14.82
CA THR A 269 0.23 15.12 15.79
C THR A 269 1.70 15.21 15.35
N SER A 270 1.95 15.09 14.03
CA SER A 270 3.30 15.18 13.47
C SER A 270 3.84 16.61 13.54
N LEU A 271 2.98 17.60 13.31
CA LEU A 271 3.29 19.02 13.39
C LEU A 271 3.60 19.44 14.83
N GLU A 272 2.83 18.94 15.81
CA GLU A 272 3.11 19.09 17.24
C GLU A 272 4.50 18.57 17.59
N SER A 273 4.85 17.39 17.09
CA SER A 273 6.16 16.76 17.32
C SER A 273 7.30 17.58 16.71
N LEU A 274 7.09 18.16 15.52
CA LEU A 274 8.04 19.06 14.87
C LEU A 274 8.22 20.37 15.64
N LYS A 275 7.14 20.95 16.16
CA LYS A 275 7.21 22.14 17.01
C LYS A 275 8.02 21.84 18.28
N ASN A 276 7.78 20.71 18.92
CA ASN A 276 8.54 20.30 20.10
C ASN A 276 10.02 20.10 19.80
N LEU A 277 10.36 19.51 18.65
CA LEU A 277 11.75 19.38 18.20
C LEU A 277 12.39 20.75 17.94
N HIS A 278 11.67 21.67 17.31
CA HIS A 278 12.15 23.04 17.07
C HIS A 278 12.36 23.81 18.38
N PHE A 279 11.44 23.71 19.33
CA PHE A 279 11.60 24.28 20.67
C PHE A 279 12.82 23.72 21.37
N TRP A 280 13.02 22.40 21.31
CA TRP A 280 14.21 21.75 21.86
C TRP A 280 15.50 22.28 21.21
N TRP A 281 15.51 22.45 19.89
CA TRP A 281 16.64 23.02 19.16
C TRP A 281 16.93 24.48 19.54
N GLN A 282 15.89 25.31 19.70
CA GLN A 282 16.06 26.68 20.17
C GLN A 282 16.63 26.74 21.59
N SER A 283 16.18 25.87 22.50
CA SER A 283 16.74 25.78 23.85
C SER A 283 18.23 25.42 23.84
N LEU A 284 18.65 24.51 22.96
CA LEU A 284 20.07 24.19 22.75
C LEU A 284 20.88 25.39 22.24
N SER A 285 20.33 26.15 21.30
CA SER A 285 21.00 27.33 20.74
C SER A 285 21.13 28.50 21.74
N MET A 286 20.32 28.52 22.81
CA MET A 286 20.46 29.52 23.89
C MET A 286 21.59 29.16 24.86
N VAL A 287 21.81 27.87 25.14
CA VAL A 287 22.91 27.42 26.00
C VAL A 287 24.27 27.74 25.40
N GLU A 288 24.39 27.74 24.06
CA GLU A 288 25.63 28.09 23.36
C GLU A 288 26.00 29.58 23.41
N ARG A 289 25.10 30.48 23.83
CA ARG A 289 25.38 31.93 23.85
C ARG A 289 25.95 32.45 25.17
N ASP A 290 25.86 31.69 26.25
CA ASP A 290 26.28 32.16 27.58
C ASP A 290 27.75 31.80 27.92
N GLU A 291 28.46 31.05 27.06
CA GLU A 291 29.86 30.65 27.31
C GLU A 291 30.94 31.40 26.51
N CYS A 292 30.62 32.52 25.85
CA CYS A 292 31.65 33.39 25.26
C CYS A 292 32.05 34.52 26.22
N PRO A 293 33.13 34.38 27.02
CA PRO A 293 33.72 35.53 27.70
C PRO A 293 34.18 36.55 26.65
N PRO A 294 33.99 37.86 26.89
CA PRO A 294 34.40 38.91 25.97
C PRO A 294 35.92 38.93 25.83
N THR A 295 36.44 38.18 24.86
CA THR A 295 37.86 38.22 24.53
C THR A 295 38.14 39.47 23.72
N ARG A 296 38.96 40.33 24.34
CA ARG A 296 39.63 41.50 23.78
C ARG A 296 39.91 41.36 22.28
N THR A 297 39.28 42.27 21.55
CA THR A 297 39.43 42.55 20.13
C THR A 297 40.88 42.66 19.65
N ASN A 298 41.25 41.73 18.75
CA ASN A 298 41.70 41.98 17.39
C ASN A 298 42.81 43.03 17.14
N SER A 299 44.08 42.59 17.19
CA SER A 299 45.22 43.25 16.53
C SER A 299 45.84 42.42 15.38
N TRP A 300 45.36 41.19 15.14
CA TRP A 300 46.04 40.24 14.23
C TRP A 300 45.57 40.22 12.78
N LEU A 301 44.46 40.87 12.43
CA LEU A 301 43.93 40.85 11.05
C LEU A 301 44.54 41.90 10.09
N ALA A 302 45.50 42.71 10.53
CA ALA A 302 46.16 43.70 9.68
C ALA A 302 47.34 43.15 8.83
N ARG A 303 47.75 41.88 8.99
CA ARG A 303 49.03 41.39 8.43
C ARG A 303 48.95 40.43 7.24
N ARG A 304 47.78 40.16 6.67
CA ARG A 304 47.62 39.16 5.58
C ARG A 304 47.15 39.68 4.22
N ARG A 305 47.20 41.00 3.97
CA ARG A 305 46.96 41.59 2.62
C ARG A 305 48.25 42.05 1.91
N ARG A 306 49.34 41.31 2.02
CA ARG A 306 50.48 41.42 1.11
C ARG A 306 50.95 40.01 0.82
N LEU A 307 50.71 39.55 -0.41
CA LEU A 307 51.38 38.47 -1.15
C LEU A 307 50.36 37.76 -2.05
N THR A 308 49.87 38.45 -3.07
CA THR A 308 49.27 37.78 -4.24
C THR A 308 49.35 38.69 -5.46
N VAL A 309 50.58 38.99 -5.88
CA VAL A 309 50.86 39.40 -7.27
C VAL A 309 52.12 38.65 -7.69
N ARG A 310 51.93 37.51 -8.37
CA ARG A 310 52.98 36.94 -9.22
C ARG A 310 52.34 36.41 -10.49
N SER A 311 52.48 37.25 -11.51
CA SER A 311 52.50 37.03 -12.95
C SER A 311 52.45 35.58 -13.45
N LEU A 312 51.49 35.33 -14.35
CA LEU A 312 51.56 34.30 -15.37
C LEU A 312 52.50 34.75 -16.52
N PRO A 313 53.46 33.92 -16.98
CA PRO A 313 53.82 33.81 -18.38
C PRO A 313 53.00 32.64 -18.97
N GLY A 314 52.45 32.67 -20.18
CA GLY A 314 53.10 33.07 -21.42
C GLY A 314 53.02 31.86 -22.37
N LYS A 315 52.29 32.05 -23.47
CA LYS A 315 52.08 31.20 -24.67
C LYS A 315 53.19 30.21 -25.05
N ARG A 316 52.76 29.09 -25.65
CA ARG A 316 53.19 28.39 -26.91
C ARG A 316 52.80 26.90 -26.76
N HIS A 317 52.26 26.16 -27.72
CA HIS A 317 52.03 26.26 -29.17
C HIS A 317 50.66 25.67 -29.48
#